data_AF-B0E1W5-F1
#
_entry.id   AF-B0E1W5-F1
#
_cell.length_a   1.000
_cell.length_b   1.000
_cell.length_c   1.000
_cell.angle_alpha   90.00
_cell.angle_beta   90.00
_cell.angle_gamma   90.00
#
_symmetry.space_group_name_H-M   'P 1'
#
loop_
_entity.id
_entity.type
_entity.pdbx_description
1 polymer ?
#
loop_
_entity_poly.entity_id
_entity_poly.type
_entity_poly.pdbx_seq_one_letter_code
_entity_poly.pdbx_strand_id
1 'polypeptide(L)'
;MCAATSRANKAEKPHIPEINWSVNNSAAIWTLLAKIEKSENYHVLYGKKDVAKNTSGEMKVAVYARIAKAVLLELFSLNPNIVHNHIKSKLESLKNVYKKHSKQLCWTGEGVQENEDGSQGSKETLSFYIMEEIKVDFPFFPTLHCIWASCPIVITTALGPQDSKTVWYQPPDDNNSCTNDNSNIDPQLLNDTVATVAPHENLAAQKAQNQSHINLELHKQIIDEVKMGLWTIEQAQEKIEAIKNDSSPHPVKHQKKVV
;
A
#
# COMPACT_ATOMS: atom_id res chain seq x y z
N MET A 1 -63.44 12.68 -31.39
CA MET A 1 -62.43 11.61 -31.31
C MET A 1 -61.71 11.76 -29.98
N CYS A 2 -62.00 10.91 -29.00
CA CYS A 2 -61.43 10.98 -27.66
C CYS A 2 -60.13 10.15 -27.62
N ALA A 3 -58.99 10.82 -27.43
CA ALA A 3 -57.73 10.14 -27.14
C ALA A 3 -57.64 9.90 -25.63
N ALA A 4 -57.94 8.67 -25.20
CA ALA A 4 -57.68 8.22 -23.84
C ALA A 4 -56.20 7.84 -23.74
N THR A 5 -55.40 8.70 -23.09
CA THR A 5 -54.00 8.38 -22.76
C THR A 5 -53.99 7.50 -21.51
N SER A 6 -53.69 6.22 -21.67
CA SER A 6 -53.50 5.29 -20.57
C SER A 6 -52.29 5.71 -19.73
N ARG A 7 -52.54 6.00 -18.45
CA ARG A 7 -51.51 6.33 -17.46
C ARG A 7 -50.82 5.02 -17.08
N ALA A 8 -49.59 4.81 -17.56
CA ALA A 8 -48.76 3.70 -17.11
C ALA A 8 -48.53 3.81 -15.60
N ASN A 9 -49.02 2.81 -14.84
CA ASN A 9 -48.71 2.65 -13.43
C ASN A 9 -47.19 2.53 -13.27
N LYS A 10 -46.55 3.54 -12.68
CA LYS A 10 -45.15 3.43 -12.21
C LYS A 10 -45.13 2.34 -11.15
N ALA A 11 -44.56 1.18 -11.46
CA ALA A 11 -44.30 0.15 -10.48
C ALA A 11 -43.49 0.76 -9.32
N GLU A 12 -44.05 0.71 -8.12
CA GLU A 12 -43.42 1.18 -6.90
C GLU A 12 -42.11 0.40 -6.73
N LYS A 13 -40.99 1.13 -6.57
CA LYS A 13 -39.68 0.47 -6.43
C LYS A 13 -39.72 -0.41 -5.18
N PRO A 14 -39.28 -1.69 -5.26
CA PRO A 14 -39.23 -2.54 -4.08
C PRO A 14 -38.39 -1.87 -3.00
N HIS A 15 -39.02 -1.53 -1.88
CA HIS A 15 -38.34 -0.95 -0.73
C HIS A 15 -37.51 -2.05 -0.05
N ILE A 16 -36.19 -1.90 -0.08
CA ILE A 16 -35.28 -2.86 0.57
C ILE A 16 -34.94 -2.31 1.94
N PRO A 17 -35.15 -3.09 3.01
CA PRO A 17 -34.76 -2.70 4.36
C PRO A 17 -33.27 -2.34 4.42
N GLU A 18 -32.94 -1.34 5.24
CA GLU A 18 -31.55 -1.03 5.53
C GLU A 18 -30.87 -2.22 6.23
N ILE A 19 -29.70 -2.61 5.74
CA ILE A 19 -28.95 -3.75 6.28
C ILE A 19 -28.19 -3.29 7.52
N ASN A 20 -28.58 -3.80 8.68
CA ASN A 20 -27.83 -3.55 9.91
C ASN A 20 -26.61 -4.49 9.99
N TRP A 21 -25.45 -3.98 9.58
CA TRP A 21 -24.17 -4.71 9.58
C TRP A 21 -23.57 -4.98 10.96
N SER A 22 -24.11 -4.38 12.02
CA SER A 22 -23.59 -4.47 13.38
C SER A 22 -24.30 -5.52 14.24
N VAL A 23 -25.39 -6.12 13.74
CA VAL A 23 -26.15 -7.17 14.44
C VAL A 23 -25.27 -8.40 14.71
N ASN A 24 -25.50 -9.05 15.86
CA ASN A 24 -24.81 -10.28 16.27
C ASN A 24 -23.28 -10.17 16.19
N ASN A 25 -22.71 -9.12 16.80
CA ASN A 25 -21.25 -8.86 16.77
C ASN A 25 -20.69 -8.81 15.33
N SER A 26 -21.44 -8.17 14.43
CA SER A 26 -21.09 -8.06 13.01
C SER A 26 -20.90 -9.41 12.29
N ALA A 27 -21.68 -10.43 12.64
CA ALA A 27 -21.64 -11.75 12.02
C ALA A 27 -21.73 -11.72 10.48
N ALA A 28 -22.52 -10.79 9.92
CA ALA A 28 -22.63 -10.59 8.48
C ALA A 28 -21.31 -10.10 7.85
N ILE A 29 -20.57 -9.23 8.54
CA ILE A 29 -19.24 -8.77 8.08
C ILE A 29 -18.25 -9.93 8.13
N TRP A 30 -18.22 -10.71 9.21
CA TRP A 30 -17.35 -11.88 9.30
C TRP A 30 -17.63 -12.92 8.21
N THR A 31 -18.92 -13.17 7.94
CA THR A 31 -19.34 -14.07 6.86
C THR A 31 -18.92 -13.54 5.49
N LEU A 32 -19.05 -12.21 5.27
CA LEU A 32 -18.57 -11.54 4.06
C LEU A 32 -17.06 -11.75 3.88
N LEU A 33 -16.25 -11.50 4.92
CA LEU A 33 -14.79 -11.68 4.86
C LEU A 33 -14.40 -13.12 4.55
N ALA A 34 -15.00 -14.09 5.25
CA ALA A 34 -14.77 -15.52 5.00
C ALA A 34 -15.12 -15.94 3.56
N LYS A 35 -16.16 -15.34 2.95
CA LYS A 35 -16.52 -15.60 1.55
C LYS A 35 -15.52 -14.97 0.58
N ILE A 36 -14.96 -13.82 0.91
CA ILE A 36 -13.96 -13.13 0.08
C ILE A 36 -12.63 -13.89 0.08
N GLU A 37 -12.24 -14.49 1.20
CA GLU A 37 -11.00 -15.27 1.33
C GLU A 37 -11.00 -16.55 0.48
N LYS A 38 -12.18 -17.06 0.11
CA LYS A 38 -12.27 -18.22 -0.77
C LYS A 38 -11.56 -17.94 -2.08
N SER A 39 -10.65 -18.83 -2.47
CA SER A 39 -9.79 -18.68 -3.64
C SER A 39 -10.56 -18.42 -4.94
N GLU A 40 -11.74 -19.02 -5.10
CA GLU A 40 -12.68 -18.79 -6.21
C GLU A 40 -13.13 -17.33 -6.34
N ASN A 41 -13.36 -16.65 -5.22
CA ASN A 41 -13.83 -15.27 -5.19
C ASN A 41 -12.64 -14.30 -5.17
N TYR A 42 -11.63 -14.61 -4.34
CA TYR A 42 -10.42 -13.80 -4.19
C TYR A 42 -9.75 -13.55 -5.55
N HIS A 43 -9.56 -14.61 -6.35
CA HIS A 43 -8.90 -14.55 -7.65
C HIS A 43 -9.59 -13.58 -8.63
N VAL A 44 -10.92 -13.54 -8.61
CA VAL A 44 -11.70 -12.64 -9.47
C VAL A 44 -11.70 -11.21 -8.93
N LEU A 45 -11.74 -11.03 -7.61
CA LEU A 45 -11.85 -9.72 -6.98
C LEU A 45 -10.53 -8.95 -6.99
N TYR A 46 -9.43 -9.63 -6.67
CA TYR A 46 -8.12 -9.03 -6.43
C TYR A 46 -7.02 -9.54 -7.37
N GLY A 47 -7.36 -10.45 -8.28
CA GLY A 47 -6.42 -11.04 -9.22
C GLY A 47 -5.70 -12.25 -8.65
N LYS A 48 -4.70 -12.69 -9.39
CA LYS A 48 -3.93 -13.91 -9.12
C LYS A 48 -2.99 -13.70 -7.94
N LYS A 49 -2.99 -14.66 -7.00
CA LYS A 49 -1.84 -14.85 -6.10
C LYS A 49 -0.70 -15.58 -6.80
N ASP A 50 -1.04 -16.50 -7.68
CA ASP A 50 -0.08 -17.33 -8.43
C ASP A 50 -0.02 -16.88 -9.90
N VAL A 51 1.19 -16.53 -10.35
CA VAL A 51 1.48 -16.07 -11.71
C VAL A 51 1.09 -17.12 -12.76
N ALA A 52 1.18 -18.41 -12.45
CA ALA A 52 0.91 -19.50 -13.39
C ALA A 52 -0.58 -19.75 -13.67
N LYS A 53 -1.49 -19.28 -12.80
CA LYS A 53 -2.92 -19.53 -12.94
C LYS A 53 -3.55 -18.60 -13.97
N ASN A 54 -4.45 -19.07 -14.83
CA ASN A 54 -5.15 -18.21 -15.81
C ASN A 54 -6.20 -17.30 -15.15
N THR A 55 -6.45 -16.13 -15.77
CA THR A 55 -7.45 -15.17 -15.28
C THR A 55 -8.83 -15.79 -15.48
N SER A 56 -9.69 -15.77 -14.46
CA SER A 56 -11.05 -16.27 -14.62
C SER A 56 -11.80 -15.34 -15.59
N GLY A 57 -12.59 -15.92 -16.50
CA GLY A 57 -13.54 -15.15 -17.33
C GLY A 57 -14.76 -14.66 -16.55
N GLU A 58 -14.86 -14.99 -15.27
CA GLU A 58 -15.97 -14.55 -14.41
C GLU A 58 -15.89 -13.05 -14.10
N MET A 59 -17.03 -12.37 -14.20
CA MET A 59 -17.13 -10.94 -13.87
C MET A 59 -17.24 -10.73 -12.35
N LYS A 60 -16.65 -9.64 -11.83
CA LYS A 60 -16.78 -9.26 -10.40
C LYS A 60 -18.23 -9.17 -9.91
N VAL A 61 -19.15 -8.76 -10.79
CA VAL A 61 -20.60 -8.68 -10.48
C VAL A 61 -21.17 -10.05 -10.11
N ALA A 62 -20.78 -11.12 -10.81
CA ALA A 62 -21.22 -12.48 -10.52
C ALA A 62 -20.72 -12.95 -9.14
N VAL A 63 -19.48 -12.59 -8.78
CA VAL A 63 -18.92 -12.86 -7.45
C VAL A 63 -19.67 -12.11 -6.36
N TYR A 64 -19.95 -10.81 -6.54
CA TYR A 64 -20.76 -10.06 -5.58
C TYR A 64 -22.17 -10.65 -5.41
N ALA A 65 -22.80 -11.12 -6.49
CA ALA A 65 -24.08 -11.80 -6.41
C ALA A 65 -24.01 -13.13 -5.66
N ARG A 66 -22.95 -13.93 -5.88
CA ARG A 66 -22.71 -15.20 -5.17
C ARG A 66 -22.49 -14.96 -3.67
N ILE A 67 -21.70 -13.96 -3.32
CA ILE A 67 -21.46 -13.55 -1.94
C ILE A 67 -22.76 -13.03 -1.31
N ALA A 68 -23.51 -12.18 -2.01
CA ALA A 68 -24.79 -11.65 -1.56
C ALA A 68 -25.79 -12.76 -1.22
N LYS A 69 -25.91 -13.77 -2.09
CA LYS A 69 -26.74 -14.95 -1.85
C LYS A 69 -26.32 -15.73 -0.58
N ALA A 70 -25.03 -15.74 -0.27
CA ALA A 70 -24.50 -16.48 0.87
C ALA A 70 -24.55 -15.70 2.20
N VAL A 71 -24.44 -14.37 2.16
CA VAL A 71 -24.42 -13.50 3.36
C VAL A 71 -25.83 -13.02 3.73
N LEU A 72 -26.66 -12.72 2.74
CA LEU A 72 -27.96 -12.06 2.90
C LEU A 72 -29.03 -12.79 2.08
N LEU A 73 -29.20 -14.09 2.31
CA LEU A 73 -30.07 -14.95 1.49
C LEU A 73 -31.52 -14.42 1.38
N GLU A 74 -32.11 -13.98 2.49
CA GLU A 74 -33.49 -13.46 2.53
C GLU A 74 -33.65 -12.19 1.69
N LEU A 75 -32.73 -11.23 1.83
CA LEU A 75 -32.76 -9.98 1.06
C LEU A 75 -32.45 -10.25 -0.41
N PHE A 76 -31.56 -11.19 -0.69
CA PHE A 76 -31.19 -11.54 -2.07
C PHE A 76 -32.37 -12.12 -2.83
N SER A 77 -33.23 -12.91 -2.20
CA SER A 77 -34.48 -13.42 -2.80
C SER A 77 -35.46 -12.30 -3.17
N LEU A 78 -35.44 -11.18 -2.43
CA LEU A 78 -36.29 -10.01 -2.72
C LEU A 78 -35.76 -9.20 -3.91
N ASN A 79 -34.46 -8.88 -3.92
CA ASN A 79 -33.87 -8.09 -4.99
C ASN A 79 -32.37 -8.37 -5.18
N PRO A 80 -32.00 -9.34 -6.06
CA PRO A 80 -30.61 -9.73 -6.28
C PRO A 80 -29.69 -8.57 -6.71
N ASN A 81 -30.21 -7.65 -7.53
CA ASN A 81 -29.43 -6.56 -8.12
C ASN A 81 -29.04 -5.52 -7.09
N ILE A 82 -29.96 -5.18 -6.18
CA ILE A 82 -29.66 -4.18 -5.16
C ILE A 82 -28.77 -4.80 -4.06
N VAL A 83 -29.02 -6.04 -3.65
CA VAL A 83 -28.24 -6.67 -2.57
C VAL A 83 -26.78 -6.90 -2.96
N HIS A 84 -26.46 -7.28 -4.20
CA HIS A 84 -25.06 -7.36 -4.60
C HIS A 84 -24.37 -5.98 -4.57
N ASN A 85 -25.11 -4.90 -4.85
CA ASN A 85 -24.57 -3.54 -4.77
C ASN A 85 -24.31 -3.14 -3.32
N HIS A 86 -25.15 -3.57 -2.37
CA HIS A 86 -24.87 -3.42 -0.95
C HIS A 86 -23.60 -4.15 -0.52
N ILE A 87 -23.37 -5.38 -0.99
CA ILE A 87 -22.10 -6.10 -0.74
C ILE A 87 -20.91 -5.30 -1.25
N LYS A 88 -20.98 -4.84 -2.51
CA LYS A 88 -19.91 -4.04 -3.13
C LYS A 88 -19.64 -2.77 -2.32
N SER A 89 -20.67 -1.99 -1.99
CA SER A 89 -20.54 -0.75 -1.22
C SER A 89 -19.98 -0.99 0.18
N LYS A 90 -20.39 -2.06 0.85
CA LYS A 90 -19.86 -2.41 2.18
C LYS A 90 -18.38 -2.79 2.11
N LEU A 91 -17.97 -3.51 1.07
CA LEU A 91 -16.57 -3.88 0.86
C LEU A 91 -15.68 -2.65 0.62
N GLU A 92 -16.13 -1.70 -0.20
CA GLU A 92 -15.41 -0.43 -0.39
C GLU A 92 -15.34 0.41 0.89
N SER A 93 -16.41 0.42 1.69
CA SER A 93 -16.39 1.05 3.02
C SER A 93 -15.33 0.42 3.94
N LEU A 94 -15.28 -0.91 4.04
CA LEU A 94 -14.26 -1.62 4.82
C LEU A 94 -12.84 -1.31 4.31
N LYS A 95 -12.66 -1.23 2.99
CA LYS A 95 -11.38 -0.88 2.37
C LYS A 95 -10.91 0.52 2.74
N ASN A 96 -11.82 1.48 2.81
CA ASN A 96 -11.50 2.84 3.22
C ASN A 96 -11.12 2.92 4.70
N VAL A 97 -11.82 2.20 5.57
CA VAL A 97 -11.48 2.11 7.01
C VAL A 97 -10.12 1.42 7.19
N TYR A 98 -9.88 0.30 6.51
CA TYR A 98 -8.59 -0.38 6.51
C TYR A 98 -7.45 0.55 6.10
N LYS A 99 -7.58 1.29 4.99
CA LYS A 99 -6.56 2.24 4.52
C LYS A 99 -6.24 3.32 5.55
N LYS A 100 -7.22 3.73 6.37
CA LYS A 100 -7.01 4.71 7.44
C LYS A 100 -6.09 4.13 8.51
N HIS A 101 -6.38 2.92 8.98
CA HIS A 101 -5.57 2.24 10.00
C HIS A 101 -4.21 1.77 9.47
N SER A 102 -4.13 1.29 8.23
CA SER A 102 -2.87 0.82 7.65
C SER A 102 -1.83 1.94 7.51
N LYS A 103 -2.28 3.19 7.30
CA LYS A 103 -1.39 4.36 7.29
C LYS A 103 -0.72 4.60 8.65
N GLN A 104 -1.38 4.27 9.75
CA GLN A 104 -0.79 4.39 11.09
C GLN A 104 0.36 3.41 11.28
N LEU A 105 0.27 2.20 10.71
CA LEU A 105 1.37 1.24 10.71
C LEU A 105 2.59 1.74 9.92
N CYS A 106 2.37 2.41 8.80
CA CYS A 106 3.44 2.95 7.96
C CYS A 106 4.15 4.19 8.55
N TRP A 107 3.64 4.81 9.64
CA TRP A 107 4.24 6.02 10.22
C TRP A 107 5.53 5.72 11.01
N THR A 108 5.97 4.46 11.13
CA THR A 108 7.18 4.09 11.88
C THR A 108 8.47 4.42 11.11
N GLY A 109 8.69 5.68 10.76
CA GLY A 109 9.88 6.10 10.00
C GLY A 109 10.05 7.59 9.77
N GLU A 110 9.19 8.47 10.30
CA GLU A 110 9.51 9.90 10.31
C GLU A 110 10.79 10.05 11.15
N GLY A 111 11.88 10.43 10.47
CA GLY A 111 13.24 10.41 11.02
C GLY A 111 13.27 11.02 12.41
N VAL A 112 14.13 10.46 13.26
CA VAL A 112 14.42 11.04 14.58
C VAL A 112 14.69 12.53 14.34
N GLN A 113 13.76 13.38 14.76
CA GLN A 113 14.03 14.81 14.84
C GLN A 113 15.18 14.90 15.85
N GLU A 114 16.34 15.37 15.38
CA GLU A 114 17.56 15.51 16.19
C GLU A 114 17.29 16.51 17.31
N ASN A 115 16.69 16.04 18.39
CA ASN A 115 16.76 16.66 19.70
C ASN A 115 18.02 16.08 20.34
N GLU A 116 18.97 16.94 20.71
CA GLU A 116 20.36 16.63 21.13
C GLU A 116 20.49 15.81 22.43
N ASP A 117 19.40 15.26 22.96
CA ASP A 117 19.39 14.62 24.27
C ASP A 117 19.39 13.08 24.09
N GLY A 118 20.59 12.50 24.12
CA GLY A 118 20.89 11.09 23.87
C GLY A 118 20.23 10.10 24.83
N SER A 119 18.93 9.84 24.65
CA SER A 119 18.22 8.73 25.30
C SER A 119 17.94 7.62 24.30
N GLN A 120 18.75 6.56 24.39
CA GLN A 120 18.74 5.37 23.54
C GLN A 120 17.62 4.42 24.01
N GLY A 121 16.36 4.71 23.66
CA GLY A 121 15.19 3.93 24.07
C GLY A 121 14.50 3.22 22.90
N SER A 122 14.72 1.90 22.80
CA SER A 122 13.90 0.86 22.15
C SER A 122 12.76 1.30 21.19
N LYS A 123 13.03 1.36 19.88
CA LYS A 123 12.02 1.72 18.85
C LYS A 123 11.30 0.51 18.22
N GLU A 124 11.76 -0.72 18.49
CA GLU A 124 11.20 -1.96 17.91
C GLU A 124 9.88 -2.41 18.55
N THR A 125 9.52 -1.88 19.72
CA THR A 125 8.33 -2.32 20.45
C THR A 125 7.02 -1.68 19.96
N LEU A 126 7.06 -0.65 19.10
CA LEU A 126 5.89 0.17 18.78
C LEU A 126 4.87 -0.49 17.83
N SER A 127 5.30 -1.30 16.86
CA SER A 127 4.39 -1.84 15.83
C SER A 127 3.38 -2.85 16.39
N PHE A 128 3.82 -3.67 17.37
CA PHE A 128 2.94 -4.62 18.06
C PHE A 128 1.84 -3.92 18.85
N TYR A 129 2.16 -2.86 19.59
CA TYR A 129 1.16 -2.13 20.37
C TYR A 129 0.15 -1.39 19.48
N ILE A 130 0.61 -0.78 18.38
CA ILE A 130 -0.28 -0.11 17.42
C ILE A 130 -1.26 -1.12 16.80
N MET A 131 -0.79 -2.33 16.47
CA MET A 131 -1.67 -3.38 15.94
C MET A 131 -2.75 -3.81 16.96
N GLU A 132 -2.40 -3.98 18.24
CA GLU A 132 -3.38 -4.33 19.28
C GLU A 132 -4.40 -3.21 19.51
N GLU A 133 -3.98 -1.94 19.50
CA GLU A 133 -4.88 -0.79 19.60
C GLU A 133 -5.87 -0.75 18.41
N ILE A 134 -5.36 -0.96 17.19
CA ILE A 134 -6.20 -1.03 15.99
C ILE A 134 -7.21 -2.19 16.07
N LYS A 135 -6.85 -3.33 16.66
CA LYS A 135 -7.78 -4.47 16.82
C LYS A 135 -8.95 -4.15 17.74
N VAL A 136 -8.72 -3.33 18.78
CA VAL A 136 -9.78 -2.89 19.69
C VAL A 136 -10.79 -2.01 18.93
N ASP A 137 -10.31 -1.06 18.15
CA ASP A 137 -11.15 -0.12 17.39
C ASP A 137 -11.80 -0.74 16.15
N PHE A 138 -11.06 -1.62 15.47
CA PHE A 138 -11.43 -2.21 14.19
C PHE A 138 -11.07 -3.71 14.17
N PRO A 139 -11.90 -4.57 14.77
CA PRO A 139 -11.57 -5.99 14.96
C PRO A 139 -11.39 -6.77 13.65
N PHE A 140 -11.87 -6.24 12.52
CA PHE A 140 -11.69 -6.83 11.19
C PHE A 140 -10.29 -6.57 10.61
N PHE A 141 -9.48 -5.72 11.24
CA PHE A 141 -8.20 -5.28 10.71
C PHE A 141 -7.25 -6.44 10.38
N PRO A 142 -7.01 -7.44 11.26
CA PRO A 142 -6.04 -8.50 10.98
C PRO A 142 -6.41 -9.30 9.72
N THR A 143 -7.69 -9.69 9.61
CA THR A 143 -8.22 -10.41 8.46
C THR A 143 -8.09 -9.57 7.17
N LEU A 144 -8.49 -8.31 7.22
CA LEU A 144 -8.37 -7.40 6.08
C LEU A 144 -6.91 -7.12 5.70
N HIS A 145 -6.00 -7.08 6.67
CA HIS A 145 -4.58 -6.95 6.45
C HIS A 145 -4.05 -8.19 5.73
N CYS A 146 -4.41 -9.41 6.14
CA CYS A 146 -4.05 -10.63 5.39
C CYS A 146 -4.59 -10.65 3.95
N ILE A 147 -5.76 -10.04 3.70
CA ILE A 147 -6.37 -10.00 2.36
C ILE A 147 -5.74 -8.92 1.47
N TRP A 148 -5.41 -7.75 2.01
CA TRP A 148 -5.03 -6.57 1.22
C TRP A 148 -3.58 -6.11 1.37
N ALA A 149 -2.86 -6.56 2.39
CA ALA A 149 -1.43 -6.34 2.50
C ALA A 149 -0.69 -7.35 1.62
N SER A 150 -0.77 -7.15 0.30
CA SER A 150 -0.02 -7.95 -0.68
C SER A 150 1.47 -7.63 -0.72
N CYS A 151 1.94 -6.69 0.10
CA CYS A 151 3.35 -6.36 0.21
C CYS A 151 3.84 -6.89 1.57
N PRO A 152 4.77 -7.88 1.61
CA PRO A 152 5.54 -8.11 2.83
C PRO A 152 6.11 -6.78 3.31
N ILE A 153 6.09 -6.53 4.62
CA ILE A 153 6.70 -5.34 5.20
C ILE A 153 8.22 -5.49 4.98
N VAL A 154 8.70 -4.96 3.86
CA VAL A 154 10.13 -4.86 3.57
C VAL A 154 10.62 -3.60 4.25
N ILE A 155 11.34 -3.75 5.36
CA ILE A 155 12.12 -2.67 5.92
C ILE A 155 13.45 -2.67 5.16
N THR A 156 13.56 -1.81 4.15
CA THR A 156 14.87 -1.40 3.65
C THR A 156 15.55 -0.61 4.75
N THR A 157 16.52 -1.23 5.43
CA THR A 157 17.37 -0.51 6.38
C THR A 157 18.09 0.60 5.60
N ALA A 158 18.07 1.83 6.12
CA ALA A 158 18.75 2.96 5.50
C ALA A 158 20.23 2.63 5.24
N LEU A 159 20.76 3.15 4.13
CA LEU A 159 22.15 2.95 3.69
C LEU A 159 23.14 3.37 4.79
N GLY A 160 23.65 2.41 5.55
CA GLY A 160 24.79 2.60 6.43
C GLY A 160 26.12 2.43 5.67
N PRO A 161 27.26 2.71 6.32
CA PRO A 161 28.60 2.58 5.70
C PRO A 161 28.98 1.15 5.23
N GLN A 162 28.10 0.16 5.43
CA GLN A 162 28.27 -1.25 5.03
C GLN A 162 27.31 -1.70 3.90
N ASP A 163 26.85 -0.79 3.05
CA ASP A 163 25.88 -1.03 1.98
C ASP A 163 24.48 -1.44 2.47
N SER A 164 23.47 -1.32 1.59
CA SER A 164 22.08 -1.63 1.92
C SER A 164 21.91 -3.12 2.17
N LYS A 165 21.50 -3.50 3.39
CA LYS A 165 20.94 -4.83 3.66
C LYS A 165 19.42 -4.74 3.68
N THR A 166 18.78 -5.57 2.86
CA THR A 166 17.34 -5.81 2.96
C THR A 166 17.12 -6.89 4.03
N VAL A 167 16.52 -6.52 5.15
CA VAL A 167 16.14 -7.48 6.20
C VAL A 167 14.66 -7.80 6.04
N TRP A 168 14.36 -9.05 5.73
CA TRP A 168 12.99 -9.56 5.67
C TRP A 168 12.57 -9.96 7.08
N TYR A 169 11.62 -9.24 7.68
CA TYR A 169 11.08 -9.59 9.02
C TYR A 169 10.07 -10.73 8.99
N GLN A 170 9.59 -11.12 7.81
CA GLN A 170 8.78 -12.31 7.62
C GLN A 170 9.62 -13.35 6.88
N PRO A 171 9.83 -14.55 7.45
CA PRO A 171 10.35 -15.66 6.66
C PRO A 171 9.38 -15.87 5.48
N PRO A 172 9.86 -16.11 4.26
CA PRO A 172 8.99 -16.49 3.15
C PRO A 172 8.12 -17.67 3.62
N ASP A 173 6.80 -17.60 3.39
CA ASP A 173 5.89 -18.66 3.81
C ASP A 173 6.29 -19.99 3.13
N ASP A 174 6.92 -20.90 3.90
CA ASP A 174 7.34 -22.24 3.46
C ASP A 174 6.16 -23.22 3.26
N ASN A 175 4.92 -22.76 3.33
CA ASN A 175 3.73 -23.62 3.27
C ASN A 175 3.28 -24.03 1.86
N ASN A 176 4.13 -23.86 0.84
CA ASN A 176 3.99 -24.65 -0.39
C ASN A 176 4.86 -25.90 -0.26
N SER A 177 4.22 -27.04 0.04
CA SER A 177 4.79 -28.36 -0.20
C SER A 177 4.92 -28.60 -1.72
N CYS A 178 5.73 -27.81 -2.40
CA CYS A 178 6.33 -28.24 -3.64
C CYS A 178 7.52 -29.09 -3.21
N THR A 179 7.37 -30.40 -3.37
CA THR A 179 8.50 -31.32 -3.46
C THR A 179 9.63 -30.65 -4.24
N ASN A 180 10.80 -30.49 -3.61
CA ASN A 180 12.04 -30.02 -4.23
C ASN A 180 12.49 -31.04 -5.30
N ASP A 181 11.73 -31.14 -6.37
CA ASP A 181 12.06 -31.93 -7.53
C ASP A 181 12.80 -30.98 -8.50
N ASN A 182 14.09 -30.80 -8.23
CA ASN A 182 15.01 -30.01 -9.06
C ASN A 182 15.31 -30.71 -10.40
N SER A 183 14.55 -31.73 -10.79
CA SER A 183 14.72 -32.52 -12.01
C SER A 183 14.48 -31.73 -13.31
N ASN A 184 13.93 -30.51 -13.22
CA ASN A 184 13.74 -29.61 -14.37
C ASN A 184 14.75 -28.46 -14.46
N ILE A 185 15.74 -28.38 -13.56
CA ILE A 185 16.83 -27.40 -13.68
C ILE A 185 17.91 -28.02 -14.57
N ASP A 186 18.22 -27.35 -15.68
CA ASP A 186 19.27 -27.78 -16.61
C ASP A 186 20.60 -27.98 -15.86
N PRO A 187 21.18 -29.19 -15.87
CA PRO A 187 22.43 -29.47 -15.16
C PRO A 187 23.62 -28.64 -15.67
N GLN A 188 23.54 -28.01 -16.84
CA GLN A 188 24.57 -27.07 -17.31
C GLN A 188 24.58 -25.76 -16.51
N LEU A 189 23.45 -25.28 -16.01
CA LEU A 189 23.36 -24.05 -15.20
C LEU A 189 23.93 -24.21 -13.78
N LEU A 190 24.13 -25.44 -13.32
CA LEU A 190 24.73 -25.75 -12.01
C LEU A 190 26.26 -25.76 -12.02
N ASN A 191 26.88 -25.86 -13.20
CA ASN A 191 28.34 -25.91 -13.35
C ASN A 191 28.96 -24.58 -13.77
N ASP A 192 28.14 -23.58 -14.11
CA ASP A 192 28.61 -22.22 -14.32
C ASP A 192 28.88 -21.57 -12.96
N THR A 193 30.10 -21.81 -12.47
CA THR A 193 30.77 -21.03 -11.43
C THR A 193 30.44 -19.55 -11.65
N VAL A 194 29.79 -18.94 -10.65
CA VAL A 194 29.43 -17.53 -10.56
C VAL A 194 30.46 -16.66 -11.30
N ALA A 195 30.14 -16.33 -12.55
CA ALA A 195 30.78 -15.21 -13.20
C ALA A 195 30.36 -14.01 -12.38
N THR A 196 31.32 -13.42 -11.68
CA THR A 196 31.19 -12.15 -10.98
C THR A 196 30.81 -11.10 -12.03
N VAL A 197 29.52 -11.00 -12.34
CA VAL A 197 28.97 -9.91 -13.14
C VAL A 197 29.26 -8.65 -12.34
N ALA A 198 30.20 -7.84 -12.83
CA ALA A 198 30.60 -6.59 -12.21
C ALA A 198 29.37 -5.72 -11.92
N PRO A 199 28.94 -5.53 -10.65
CA PRO A 199 27.81 -4.68 -10.32
C PRO A 199 28.20 -3.20 -10.25
N HIS A 200 29.47 -2.88 -10.50
CA HIS A 200 30.04 -1.59 -10.12
C HIS A 200 29.67 -0.43 -11.07
N GLU A 201 29.40 -0.71 -12.35
CA GLU A 201 29.09 0.35 -13.34
C GLU A 201 27.66 0.89 -13.21
N ASN A 202 26.67 0.04 -12.87
CA ASN A 202 25.28 0.49 -12.72
C ASN A 202 25.05 1.33 -11.45
N LEU A 203 25.78 1.06 -10.37
CA LEU A 203 25.64 1.82 -9.12
C LEU A 203 26.17 3.25 -9.25
N ALA A 204 27.30 3.44 -9.93
CA ALA A 204 27.88 4.77 -10.16
C ALA A 204 26.97 5.64 -11.04
N ALA A 205 26.39 5.05 -12.10
CA ALA A 205 25.44 5.74 -12.96
C ALA A 205 24.16 6.16 -12.22
N GLN A 206 23.64 5.28 -11.35
CA GLN A 206 22.45 5.59 -10.55
C GLN A 206 22.72 6.67 -9.49
N LYS A 207 23.88 6.63 -8.83
CA LYS A 207 24.30 7.68 -7.90
C LYS A 207 24.45 9.04 -8.60
N ALA A 208 25.00 9.06 -9.81
CA ALA A 208 25.13 10.29 -10.61
C ALA A 208 23.75 10.86 -11.02
N GLN A 209 22.78 10.01 -11.37
CA GLN A 209 21.41 10.44 -11.67
C GLN A 209 20.68 10.99 -10.45
N ASN A 210 20.84 10.37 -9.28
CA ASN A 210 20.22 10.86 -8.05
C ASN A 210 20.83 12.21 -7.64
N GLN A 211 22.16 12.36 -7.77
CA GLN A 211 22.84 13.62 -7.44
C GLN A 211 22.41 14.75 -8.37
N SER A 212 22.25 14.50 -9.67
CA SER A 212 21.80 15.52 -10.62
C SER A 212 20.38 16.00 -10.32
N HIS A 213 19.50 15.09 -9.88
CA HIS A 213 18.15 15.44 -9.46
C HIS A 213 18.14 16.32 -8.19
N ILE A 214 18.95 15.97 -7.18
CA ILE A 214 19.07 16.76 -5.95
C ILE A 214 19.59 18.17 -6.25
N ASN A 215 20.64 18.28 -7.08
CA ASN A 215 21.21 19.58 -7.46
C ASN A 215 20.19 20.44 -8.20
N LEU A 216 19.38 19.85 -9.09
CA LEU A 216 18.32 20.56 -9.80
C LEU A 216 17.26 21.13 -8.85
N GLU A 217 16.83 20.35 -7.85
CA GLU A 217 15.83 20.79 -6.89
C GLU A 217 16.36 21.92 -6.00
N LEU A 218 17.62 21.83 -5.59
CA LEU A 218 18.26 22.85 -4.79
C LEU A 218 18.46 24.17 -5.57
N HIS A 219 18.74 24.09 -6.87
CA HIS A 219 18.74 25.27 -7.75
C HIS A 219 17.36 25.95 -7.82
N LYS A 220 16.27 25.18 -7.94
CA LYS A 220 14.91 25.76 -7.94
C LYS A 220 14.63 26.49 -6.63
N GLN A 221 15.00 25.89 -5.50
CA GLN A 221 14.83 26.51 -4.19
C GLN A 221 15.60 27.84 -4.08
N ILE A 222 16.86 27.88 -4.53
CA ILE A 222 17.66 29.12 -4.54
C ILE A 222 16.98 30.21 -5.40
N ILE A 223 16.46 29.84 -6.58
CA ILE A 223 15.75 30.80 -7.45
C ILE A 223 14.51 31.36 -6.75
N ASP A 224 13.74 30.52 -6.05
CA ASP A 224 12.55 30.97 -5.34
C ASP A 224 12.90 31.83 -4.11
N GLU A 225 14.00 31.54 -3.42
CA GLU A 225 14.52 32.40 -2.34
C GLU A 225 14.95 33.79 -2.85
N VAL A 226 15.56 33.88 -4.04
CA VAL A 226 15.87 35.17 -4.69
C VAL A 226 14.59 35.92 -5.06
N LYS A 227 13.57 35.25 -5.59
CA LYS A 227 12.26 35.88 -5.89
C LYS A 227 11.58 36.42 -4.63
N MET A 228 11.78 35.76 -3.48
CA MET A 228 11.28 36.23 -2.19
C MET A 228 12.12 37.37 -1.58
N GLY A 229 13.20 37.79 -2.24
CA GLY A 229 14.09 38.85 -1.76
C GLY A 229 14.96 38.42 -0.57
N LEU A 230 15.09 37.12 -0.31
CA LEU A 230 15.89 36.59 0.79
C LEU A 230 17.40 36.63 0.48
N TRP A 231 17.76 36.63 -0.81
CA TRP A 231 19.14 36.64 -1.29
C TRP A 231 19.28 37.63 -2.43
N THR A 232 20.45 38.26 -2.53
CA THR A 232 20.83 39.00 -3.74
C THR A 232 21.24 38.02 -4.84
N ILE A 233 21.18 38.49 -6.09
CA ILE A 233 21.56 37.69 -7.27
C ILE A 233 23.01 37.19 -7.15
N GLU A 234 23.90 38.03 -6.61
CA GLU A 234 25.32 37.71 -6.41
C GLU A 234 25.52 36.58 -5.39
N GLN A 235 24.81 36.61 -4.26
CA GLN A 235 24.90 35.56 -3.24
C GLN A 235 24.29 34.23 -3.74
N ALA A 236 23.26 34.29 -4.58
CA ALA A 236 22.68 33.10 -5.20
C ALA A 236 23.64 32.45 -6.20
N GLN A 237 24.37 33.25 -6.98
CA GLN A 237 25.41 32.75 -7.90
C GLN A 237 26.56 32.08 -7.14
N GLU A 238 27.02 32.68 -6.05
CA GLU A 238 28.06 32.10 -5.19
C GLU A 238 27.62 30.74 -4.61
N LYS A 239 26.37 30.65 -4.15
CA LYS A 239 25.80 29.41 -3.60
C LYS A 239 25.66 28.31 -4.65
N ILE A 240 25.27 28.65 -5.88
CA ILE A 240 25.20 27.72 -7.03
C ILE A 240 26.59 27.18 -7.39
N GLU A 241 27.61 28.04 -7.44
CA GLU A 241 28.99 27.61 -7.69
C GLU A 241 29.54 26.74 -6.55
N ALA A 242 29.18 26.99 -5.30
CA ALA A 242 29.54 26.13 -4.18
C ALA A 242 28.98 24.70 -4.35
N ILE A 243 27.72 24.54 -4.77
CA ILE A 243 27.09 23.22 -4.99
C ILE A 243 27.73 22.45 -6.14
N LYS A 244 28.23 23.16 -7.15
CA LYS A 244 28.89 22.56 -8.32
C LYS A 244 30.30 22.08 -7.99
N ASN A 245 31.00 22.79 -7.10
CA ASN A 245 32.37 22.49 -6.72
C ASN A 245 32.48 21.50 -5.54
N ASP A 246 31.47 21.45 -4.67
CA ASP A 246 31.50 20.57 -3.50
C ASP A 246 30.81 19.22 -3.82
N SER A 247 31.59 18.14 -3.85
CA SER A 247 31.07 16.77 -4.03
C SER A 247 30.41 16.21 -2.76
N SER A 248 30.16 17.04 -1.74
CA SER A 248 29.47 16.65 -0.52
C SER A 248 28.76 17.85 0.11
N PRO A 249 27.41 17.90 0.11
CA PRO A 249 26.69 19.06 0.62
C PRO A 249 26.36 18.85 2.10
N HIS A 250 27.06 19.55 3.00
CA HIS A 250 26.51 19.83 4.32
C HIS A 250 25.96 21.26 4.35
N PRO A 251 24.68 21.46 4.75
CA PRO A 251 24.12 22.79 4.87
C PRO A 251 24.74 23.51 6.08
N VAL A 252 25.48 24.58 5.82
CA VAL A 252 26.00 25.45 6.88
C VAL A 252 24.82 26.21 7.50
N LYS A 253 24.50 25.90 8.76
CA LYS A 253 23.49 26.62 9.56
C LYS A 253 23.97 28.06 9.79
N HIS A 254 23.33 29.04 9.14
CA HIS A 254 23.60 30.46 9.41
C HIS A 254 22.84 30.95 10.64
N GLN A 255 23.59 31.50 11.59
CA GLN A 255 23.05 32.27 12.70
C GLN A 255 22.47 33.59 12.17
N LYS A 256 21.19 33.84 12.48
CA LYS A 256 20.52 35.12 12.25
C LYS A 256 21.21 36.21 13.07
N LYS A 257 21.94 37.12 12.42
CA LYS A 257 22.28 38.42 13.01
C LYS A 257 21.04 39.30 12.95
N VAL A 258 20.42 39.50 14.11
CA VAL A 258 19.42 40.55 14.32
C VAL A 258 20.17 41.87 14.36
N VAL A 259 19.79 42.81 13.49
CA VAL A 259 20.12 44.23 13.57
C VAL A 259 18.85 44.96 13.94
#